data_AF-A0A0B3B010-F1
#
_entry.id   AF-A0A0B3B010-F1
#
_cell.length_a   1.000
_cell.length_b   1.000
_cell.length_c   1.000
_cell.angle_alpha   90.00
_cell.angle_beta   90.00
_cell.angle_gamma   90.00
#
_symmetry.space_group_name_H-M   'P 1'
#
loop_
_entity.id
_entity.type
_entity.pdbx_description
1 polymer ?
#
loop_
_entity_poly.entity_id
_entity_poly.type
_entity_poly.pdbx_seq_one_letter_code
_entity_poly.pdbx_strand_id
1 'polypeptide(L)'
;MKDLKRESETGIEDTAIQEYVEASCFYHFLQNKKIPNYTELGVDINSYLMGLCDLTGELLRKAVKDVIEHKYESARDISMVVEEIYGLFLQLDLRNGPLRQKSDSIKWNLQKLEHLLLDISRK
;
A
#
# COMPACT_ATOMS: atom_id res chain seq x y z
N MET A 1 -3.65 -29.61 28.06
CA MET A 1 -2.54 -30.18 27.26
C MET A 1 -1.91 -29.00 26.55
N LYS A 2 -0.60 -28.77 26.76
CA LYS A 2 0.14 -27.55 26.39
C LYS A 2 -0.08 -27.12 24.93
N ASP A 3 -0.24 -25.80 24.78
CA ASP A 3 -0.09 -25.06 23.53
C ASP A 3 1.18 -25.48 22.79
N LEU A 4 1.02 -26.21 21.69
CA LEU A 4 2.07 -26.34 20.68
C LEU A 4 2.08 -25.04 19.88
N LYS A 5 2.97 -24.12 20.29
CA LYS A 5 3.45 -23.02 19.47
C LYS A 5 3.84 -23.55 18.08
N ARG A 6 3.05 -23.21 17.06
CA ARG A 6 3.45 -23.27 15.64
C ARG A 6 4.45 -22.13 15.40
N GLU A 7 5.72 -22.34 15.72
CA GLU A 7 6.75 -21.30 15.66
C GLU A 7 7.73 -21.42 14.48
N SER A 8 7.39 -22.13 13.38
CA SER A 8 8.31 -22.28 12.25
C SER A 8 7.73 -22.21 10.82
N GLU A 9 6.44 -21.92 10.64
CA GLU A 9 5.80 -21.78 9.30
C GLU A 9 5.22 -20.38 9.03
N THR A 10 5.14 -19.51 10.05
CA THR A 10 4.32 -18.29 10.03
C THR A 10 4.85 -17.20 9.09
N GLY A 11 6.16 -17.03 8.97
CA GLY A 11 6.73 -15.91 8.19
C GLY A 11 6.48 -15.98 6.68
N ILE A 12 6.43 -17.19 6.10
CA ILE A 12 6.18 -17.37 4.66
C ILE A 12 4.70 -17.13 4.35
N GLU A 13 3.80 -17.65 5.20
CA GLU A 13 2.36 -17.46 5.07
C GLU A 13 2.00 -15.97 5.21
N ASP A 14 2.54 -15.29 6.22
CA ASP A 14 2.31 -13.85 6.44
C ASP A 14 2.80 -13.00 5.25
N THR A 15 3.94 -13.38 4.65
CA THR A 15 4.47 -12.71 3.45
C THR A 15 3.58 -12.97 2.25
N ALA A 16 3.14 -14.22 2.04
CA ALA A 16 2.26 -14.58 0.94
C ALA A 16 0.91 -13.84 1.01
N ILE A 17 0.35 -13.65 2.21
CA ILE A 17 -0.88 -12.90 2.40
C ILE A 17 -0.65 -11.40 2.12
N GLN A 18 0.49 -10.83 2.52
CA GLN A 18 0.83 -9.43 2.19
C GLN A 18 0.92 -9.20 0.69
N GLU A 19 1.64 -10.07 -0.03
CA GLU A 19 1.76 -10.04 -1.49
C GLU A 19 0.40 -10.22 -2.18
N TYR A 20 -0.45 -11.11 -1.65
CA TYR A 20 -1.82 -11.27 -2.11
C TYR A 20 -2.65 -10.00 -1.95
N VAL A 21 -2.54 -9.32 -0.81
CA VAL A 21 -3.24 -8.05 -0.56
C VAL A 21 -2.75 -6.96 -1.51
N GLU A 22 -1.43 -6.80 -1.66
CA GLU A 22 -0.86 -5.85 -2.61
C GLU A 22 -1.38 -6.09 -4.02
N ALA A 23 -1.23 -7.31 -4.54
CA ALA A 23 -1.63 -7.66 -5.89
C ALA A 23 -3.13 -7.49 -6.11
N SER A 24 -3.96 -7.90 -5.14
CA SER A 24 -5.41 -7.79 -5.22
C SER A 24 -5.86 -6.33 -5.21
N CYS A 25 -5.34 -5.52 -4.28
CA CYS A 25 -5.67 -4.11 -4.21
C CYS A 25 -5.20 -3.35 -5.45
N PHE A 26 -3.99 -3.65 -5.95
CA PHE A 26 -3.47 -3.06 -7.17
C PHE A 26 -4.33 -3.41 -8.38
N TYR A 27 -4.72 -4.68 -8.53
CA TYR A 27 -5.62 -5.11 -9.60
C TYR A 27 -6.95 -4.36 -9.58
N HIS A 28 -7.61 -4.27 -8.42
CA HIS A 28 -8.88 -3.56 -8.29
C HIS A 28 -8.73 -2.07 -8.57
N PHE A 29 -7.66 -1.44 -8.07
CA PHE A 29 -7.37 -0.03 -8.36
C PHE A 29 -7.24 0.22 -9.87
N LEU A 30 -6.55 -0.65 -10.60
CA LEU A 30 -6.40 -0.52 -12.05
C LEU A 30 -7.72 -0.70 -12.81
N GLN A 31 -8.62 -1.58 -12.34
CA GLN A 31 -9.89 -1.85 -13.02
C GLN A 31 -10.94 -0.77 -12.76
N ASN A 32 -11.07 -0.31 -11.51
CA ASN A 32 -12.21 0.51 -11.11
C ASN A 32 -11.87 1.60 -10.07
N LYS A 33 -10.58 1.85 -9.83
CA LYS A 33 -10.08 2.87 -8.87
C LYS A 33 -10.55 2.61 -7.43
N LYS A 34 -10.87 1.36 -7.06
CA LYS A 34 -11.23 0.98 -5.69
C LYS A 34 -10.14 0.15 -5.03
N ILE A 35 -9.99 0.35 -3.73
CA ILE A 35 -9.19 -0.51 -2.85
C ILE A 35 -10.17 -1.37 -2.03
N PRO A 36 -10.22 -2.69 -2.26
CA PRO A 36 -11.07 -3.59 -1.48
C PRO A 36 -10.57 -3.63 -0.04
N ASN A 37 -11.49 -3.68 0.92
CA ASN A 37 -11.14 -3.73 2.34
C ASN A 37 -10.81 -5.17 2.79
N TYR A 38 -10.23 -5.31 3.99
CA TYR A 38 -9.80 -6.61 4.54
C TYR A 38 -10.91 -7.67 4.60
N THR A 39 -12.18 -7.28 4.82
CA THR A 39 -13.31 -8.22 4.84
C THR A 39 -13.68 -8.71 3.44
N GLU A 40 -13.55 -7.86 2.41
CA GLU A 40 -13.78 -8.23 1.01
C GLU A 40 -12.70 -9.19 0.50
N LEU A 41 -11.46 -9.03 0.99
CA LEU A 41 -10.34 -9.92 0.68
C LEU A 41 -10.27 -11.17 1.57
N GLY A 42 -11.06 -11.23 2.65
CA GLY A 42 -11.06 -12.38 3.57
C GLY A 42 -9.75 -12.58 4.34
N VAL A 43 -9.01 -11.49 4.61
CA VAL A 43 -7.70 -11.52 5.30
C VAL A 43 -7.78 -10.85 6.67
N ASP A 44 -6.81 -11.13 7.54
CA ASP A 44 -6.70 -10.43 8.81
C ASP A 44 -6.26 -8.97 8.63
N ILE A 45 -6.65 -8.11 9.58
CA ILE A 45 -6.39 -6.67 9.50
C ILE A 45 -4.90 -6.33 9.50
N ASN A 46 -4.05 -7.10 10.21
CA ASN A 46 -2.63 -6.79 10.28
C ASN A 46 -1.96 -7.08 8.94
N SER A 47 -2.19 -8.25 8.35
CA SER A 47 -1.67 -8.59 7.02
C SER A 47 -2.20 -7.66 5.94
N TYR A 48 -3.46 -7.23 6.04
CA TYR A 48 -4.03 -6.22 5.17
C TYR A 48 -3.29 -4.88 5.25
N LEU A 49 -3.09 -4.35 6.46
CA LEU A 49 -2.37 -3.08 6.64
C LEU A 49 -0.90 -3.19 6.19
N MET A 50 -0.26 -4.34 6.40
CA MET A 50 1.08 -4.59 5.91
C MET A 50 1.16 -4.60 4.38
N GLY A 51 0.20 -5.22 3.70
CA GLY A 51 0.11 -5.22 2.23
C GLY A 51 -0.27 -3.85 1.67
N LEU A 52 -1.08 -3.05 2.38
CA LEU A 52 -1.33 -1.65 1.98
C LEU A 52 -0.07 -0.79 2.02
N CYS A 53 0.86 -1.04 2.95
CA CYS A 53 2.14 -0.35 2.95
C CYS A 53 2.90 -0.63 1.65
N ASP A 54 2.98 -1.90 1.23
CA ASP A 54 3.71 -2.31 0.01
C ASP A 54 3.03 -1.79 -1.26
N LEU A 55 1.69 -1.84 -1.30
CA LEU A 55 0.87 -1.28 -2.37
C LEU A 55 1.24 0.17 -2.70
N THR A 56 1.51 1.01 -1.68
CA THR A 56 1.90 2.40 -1.94
C THR A 56 3.21 2.52 -2.72
N GLY A 57 4.13 1.57 -2.54
CA GLY A 57 5.35 1.48 -3.32
C GLY A 57 5.10 1.08 -4.77
N GLU A 58 4.23 0.11 -5.01
CA GLU A 58 3.87 -0.33 -6.37
C GLU A 58 3.05 0.73 -7.12
N LEU A 59 2.15 1.43 -6.43
CA LEU A 59 1.45 2.60 -6.96
C LEU A 59 2.42 3.70 -7.37
N LEU A 60 3.45 4.01 -6.56
CA LEU A 60 4.50 4.95 -6.95
C LEU A 60 5.24 4.49 -8.22
N ARG A 61 5.62 3.21 -8.32
CA ARG A 61 6.25 2.66 -9.54
C ARG A 61 5.34 2.84 -10.77
N LYS A 62 4.05 2.57 -10.61
CA LYS A 62 3.04 2.77 -11.67
C LYS A 62 2.91 4.24 -12.06
N ALA A 63 2.90 5.17 -11.10
CA ALA A 63 2.83 6.61 -11.38
C ALA A 63 4.05 7.09 -12.18
N VAL A 64 5.26 6.66 -11.80
CA VAL A 64 6.48 6.97 -12.57
C VAL A 64 6.37 6.48 -14.01
N LYS A 65 5.90 5.25 -14.22
CA LYS A 65 5.67 4.69 -15.56
C LYS A 65 4.61 5.49 -16.33
N ASP A 66 3.51 5.86 -15.69
CA ASP A 66 2.46 6.67 -16.31
C ASP A 66 2.98 8.03 -16.76
N VAL A 67 3.83 8.67 -15.98
CA VAL A 67 4.44 9.96 -16.33
C VAL A 67 5.36 9.83 -17.54
N ILE A 68 6.15 8.76 -17.62
CA ILE A 68 6.99 8.45 -18.79
C ILE A 68 6.11 8.26 -20.04
N GLU A 69 4.94 7.66 -19.88
CA GLU A 69 3.95 7.42 -20.95
C GLU A 69 2.98 8.60 -21.18
N HIS A 70 3.24 9.77 -20.59
CA HIS A 70 2.41 10.98 -20.67
C HIS A 70 0.97 10.84 -20.12
N LYS A 71 0.71 9.84 -19.27
CA LYS A 71 -0.58 9.56 -18.61
C LYS A 71 -0.69 10.31 -17.27
N TYR A 72 -0.63 11.64 -17.31
CA TYR A 72 -0.52 12.47 -16.09
C TYR A 72 -1.73 12.40 -15.16
N GLU A 73 -2.94 12.21 -15.71
CA GLU A 73 -4.16 12.06 -14.90
C GLU A 73 -4.08 10.82 -14.02
N SER A 74 -3.63 9.69 -14.58
CA SER A 74 -3.43 8.45 -13.81
C SER A 74 -2.43 8.62 -12.66
N ALA A 75 -1.35 9.37 -12.88
CA ALA A 75 -0.38 9.68 -11.82
C ALA A 75 -0.98 10.56 -10.71
N ARG A 76 -1.92 11.48 -11.04
CA ARG A 76 -2.66 12.27 -10.06
C ARG A 76 -3.62 11.41 -9.24
N ASP A 77 -4.38 10.53 -9.89
CA ASP A 77 -5.28 9.59 -9.21
C ASP A 77 -4.50 8.73 -8.20
N ILE A 78 -3.32 8.26 -8.61
CA ILE A 78 -2.45 7.48 -7.73
C ILE A 78 -2.02 8.29 -6.52
N SER A 79 -1.59 9.54 -6.71
CA SER A 79 -1.20 10.42 -5.60
C SER A 79 -2.33 10.63 -4.61
N MET A 80 -3.56 10.84 -5.10
CA MET A 80 -4.74 11.00 -4.24
C MET A 80 -5.02 9.74 -3.42
N VAL A 81 -4.97 8.55 -4.03
CA VAL A 81 -5.21 7.30 -3.28
C VAL A 81 -4.11 7.03 -2.25
N VAL A 82 -2.84 7.33 -2.56
CA VAL A 82 -1.76 7.17 -1.57
C VAL A 82 -1.91 8.18 -0.42
N GLU A 83 -2.38 9.40 -0.70
CA GLU A 83 -2.71 10.40 0.32
C GLU A 83 -3.85 9.93 1.24
N GLU A 84 -4.91 9.36 0.66
CA GLU A 84 -6.03 8.76 1.42
C GLU A 84 -5.55 7.62 2.32
N ILE A 85 -4.74 6.70 1.80
CA ILE A 85 -4.13 5.61 2.59
C ILE A 85 -3.30 6.19 3.74
N TYR A 86 -2.45 7.18 3.47
CA TYR A 86 -1.66 7.82 4.52
C TYR A 86 -2.54 8.47 5.59
N GLY A 87 -3.61 9.16 5.18
CA GLY A 87 -4.60 9.75 6.08
C GLY A 87 -5.26 8.72 7.00
N LEU A 88 -5.59 7.54 6.49
CA LEU A 88 -6.11 6.42 7.30
C LEU A 88 -5.08 5.96 8.33
N PHE A 89 -3.82 5.79 7.93
CA PHE A 89 -2.74 5.36 8.82
C PHE A 89 -2.46 6.37 9.95
N LEU A 90 -2.61 7.67 9.70
CA LEU A 90 -2.47 8.70 10.73
C LEU A 90 -3.56 8.62 11.82
N GLN A 91 -4.71 8.02 11.53
CA GLN A 91 -5.80 7.82 12.49
C GLN A 91 -5.59 6.57 13.36
N LEU A 92 -4.64 5.70 13.01
CA LEU A 92 -4.38 4.47 13.74
C LEU A 92 -3.38 4.72 14.88
N ASP A 93 -3.72 4.25 16.09
CA ASP A 93 -2.78 4.20 17.22
C ASP A 93 -1.85 2.98 17.06
N LEU A 94 -0.87 3.12 16.16
CA LEU A 94 0.12 2.07 15.88
C LEU A 94 1.14 2.00 17.00
N ARG A 95 1.01 0.98 17.86
CA ARG A 95 2.01 0.65 18.88
C ARG A 95 3.36 0.28 18.23
N ASN A 96 4.43 0.38 19.02
CA ASN A 96 5.77 -0.06 18.61
C ASN A 96 5.71 -1.47 18.01
N GLY A 97 6.12 -1.62 16.75
CA GLY A 97 6.11 -2.90 16.04
C GLY A 97 6.40 -2.77 14.54
N PRO A 98 6.46 -3.91 13.83
CA PRO A 98 6.80 -3.93 12.40
C PRO A 98 5.85 -3.08 11.53
N LEU A 99 4.55 -3.04 11.85
CA LEU A 99 3.58 -2.25 11.09
C LEU A 99 3.84 -0.74 11.22
N ARG A 100 4.25 -0.28 12.41
CA ARG A 100 4.61 1.13 12.61
C ARG A 100 5.83 1.49 11.77
N GLN A 101 6.87 0.66 11.77
CA GLN A 101 8.06 0.88 10.95
C GLN A 101 7.71 0.87 9.46
N LYS A 102 6.87 -0.06 9.03
CA LYS A 102 6.44 -0.18 7.64
C LYS A 102 5.58 1.00 7.19
N SER A 103 4.72 1.53 8.06
CA SER A 103 3.86 2.69 7.77
C SER A 103 4.65 3.96 7.41
N ASP A 104 5.88 4.11 7.89
CA ASP A 104 6.72 5.26 7.53
C ASP A 104 7.04 5.28 6.02
N SER A 105 7.05 4.13 5.35
CA SER A 105 7.25 4.04 3.90
C SER A 105 6.17 4.76 3.10
N ILE A 106 4.93 4.78 3.59
CA ILE A 106 3.78 5.45 2.96
C ILE A 106 4.07 6.94 2.81
N LYS A 107 4.56 7.58 3.89
CA LYS A 107 4.95 8.99 3.88
C LYS A 107 6.01 9.28 2.82
N TRP A 108 7.06 8.45 2.76
CA TRP A 108 8.14 8.62 1.79
C TRP A 108 7.65 8.44 0.34
N ASN A 109 6.74 7.50 0.10
CA ASN A 109 6.16 7.28 -1.22
C ASN A 109 5.26 8.44 -1.64
N LEU A 110 4.44 8.98 -0.73
CA LEU A 110 3.62 10.16 -0.97
C LEU A 110 4.46 11.38 -1.35
N GLN A 111 5.53 11.66 -0.59
CA GLN A 111 6.44 12.76 -0.91
C GLN A 111 7.07 12.61 -2.31
N LYS A 112 7.45 11.39 -2.70
CA LYS A 112 7.98 11.15 -4.06
C LYS A 112 6.92 11.40 -5.14
N LEU A 113 5.66 11.04 -4.90
CA LEU A 113 4.55 11.32 -5.80
C LEU A 113 4.30 12.83 -5.94
N GLU A 114 4.29 13.57 -4.83
CA GLU A 114 4.13 15.03 -4.84
C GLU A 114 5.25 15.72 -5.63
N HIS A 115 6.50 15.30 -5.41
CA HIS A 115 7.65 15.81 -6.16
C HIS A 115 7.55 15.49 -7.66
N LEU A 116 7.16 14.26 -8.01
CA LEU A 116 6.95 13.84 -9.39
C LEU A 116 5.87 14.70 -10.08
N LEU A 117 4.75 14.97 -9.40
CA LEU A 117 3.67 15.81 -9.93
C LEU A 117 4.07 17.28 -10.06
N LEU A 118 4.86 17.80 -9.11
CA LEU A 118 5.40 19.15 -9.18
C LEU A 118 6.30 19.33 -10.41
N ASP A 119 7.15 18.35 -10.72
CA ASP A 119 8.04 18.37 -11.89
C ASP A 119 7.26 18.38 -13.21
N ILE A 120 6.09 17.71 -13.26
CA ILE A 120 5.19 17.75 -14.42
C ILE A 120 4.52 19.12 -14.54
N SER A 121 4.08 19.71 -13.43
CA SER A 121 3.41 21.01 -13.44
C SER A 121 4.32 22.18 -13.87
N ARG A 122 5.65 21.98 -13.82
CA ARG A 122 6.65 22.98 -14.20
C ARG A 122 7.06 22.92 -15.68
N LYS A 123 6.61 21.90 -16.42
CA LYS A 123 6.83 21.75 -17.86
C LYS A 123 5.65 22.30 -18.64
#